data_AF-A0A240E427-F1
#
_entry.id   AF-A0A240E427-F1
#
_cell.length_a   1.000
_cell.length_b   1.000
_cell.length_c   1.000
_cell.angle_alpha   90.00
_cell.angle_beta   90.00
_cell.angle_gamma   90.00
#
_symmetry.space_group_name_H-M   'P 1'
#
loop_
_entity.id
_entity.type
_entity.pdbx_description
1 polymer ?
#
loop_
_entity_poly.entity_id
_entity_poly.type
_entity_poly.pdbx_seq_one_letter_code
_entity_poly.pdbx_strand_id
1 'polypeptide(L)'
;MKIYQALSIVTPAGQQIAKGIKTLEIRSWLPPQLPLKDLLIVENQNYLSEDGDEEPGIAVALVDIESVHDWREDEVEAATASYWATGYYAWVISNVRPLTQPIDVMAKRKIYQINLQQLEI
;
A
#
# COMPACT_ATOMS: atom_id res chain seq x y z
N MET A 1 -10.77 -1.54 -19.71
CA MET A 1 -9.75 -2.26 -18.93
C MET A 1 -8.54 -1.35 -18.79
N LYS A 2 -8.08 -1.10 -17.57
CA LYS A 2 -6.93 -0.26 -17.24
C LYS A 2 -5.99 -1.07 -16.35
N ILE A 3 -4.69 -0.93 -16.59
CA ILE A 3 -3.65 -1.54 -15.77
C ILE A 3 -3.31 -0.57 -14.65
N TYR A 4 -3.29 -1.07 -13.42
CA TYR A 4 -2.85 -0.36 -12.22
C TYR A 4 -1.62 -1.05 -11.65
N GLN A 5 -0.67 -0.26 -11.14
CA GLN A 5 0.30 -0.79 -10.19
C GLN A 5 -0.39 -0.96 -8.85
N ALA A 6 -0.12 -2.05 -8.16
CA ALA A 6 -0.73 -2.37 -6.88
C ALA A 6 0.31 -2.72 -5.83
N LEU A 7 -0.06 -2.51 -4.57
CA LEU A 7 0.71 -2.91 -3.40
C LEU A 7 -0.22 -3.59 -2.40
N SER A 8 0.15 -4.81 -2.00
CA SER A 8 -0.57 -5.55 -0.97
C SER A 8 -0.14 -5.13 0.45
N ILE A 9 -1.13 -4.91 1.31
CA ILE A 9 -0.97 -4.41 2.68
C ILE A 9 -1.83 -5.27 3.61
N VAL A 10 -1.23 -5.77 4.70
CA VAL A 10 -1.93 -6.62 5.66
C VAL A 10 -2.99 -5.81 6.42
N THR A 11 -4.17 -6.39 6.59
CA THR A 11 -5.28 -5.81 7.35
C THR A 11 -4.88 -5.53 8.80
N PRO A 12 -5.32 -4.42 9.42
CA PRO A 12 -6.26 -3.41 8.91
C PRO A 12 -5.59 -2.19 8.22
N ALA A 13 -4.32 -2.29 7.84
CA ALA A 13 -3.55 -1.11 7.43
C ALA A 13 -3.99 -0.52 6.08
N GLY A 14 -4.50 -1.33 5.14
CA GLY A 14 -5.03 -0.81 3.87
C GLY A 14 -6.25 0.07 4.08
N GLN A 15 -7.17 -0.34 4.96
CA GLN A 15 -8.34 0.45 5.37
C GLN A 15 -7.94 1.71 6.15
N GLN A 16 -6.89 1.64 6.97
CA GLN A 16 -6.35 2.83 7.65
C GLN A 16 -5.77 3.85 6.66
N ILE A 17 -5.13 3.39 5.59
CA ILE A 17 -4.67 4.25 4.49
C ILE A 17 -5.86 4.89 3.80
N ALA A 18 -6.88 4.10 3.42
CA ALA A 18 -8.09 4.62 2.79
C ALA A 18 -8.80 5.69 3.65
N LYS A 19 -8.75 5.57 4.98
CA LYS A 19 -9.32 6.56 5.91
C LYS A 19 -8.40 7.77 6.16
N GLY A 20 -7.21 7.81 5.58
CA GLY A 20 -6.20 8.84 5.84
C GLY A 20 -5.59 8.79 7.25
N ILE A 21 -5.77 7.68 7.97
CA ILE A 21 -5.24 7.48 9.32
C ILE A 21 -3.76 7.07 9.24
N LYS A 22 -3.45 6.08 8.40
CA LYS A 22 -2.07 5.66 8.11
C LYS A 22 -1.55 6.47 6.94
N THR A 23 -0.55 7.31 7.20
CA THR A 23 0.02 8.26 6.23
C THR A 23 1.43 7.86 5.78
N LEU A 24 2.04 6.89 6.46
CA LEU A 24 3.34 6.32 6.10
C LEU A 24 3.23 4.80 5.92
N GLU A 25 3.72 4.29 4.80
CA GLU A 25 3.90 2.85 4.60
C GLU A 25 5.35 2.46 4.87
N ILE A 26 5.57 1.43 5.69
CA ILE A 26 6.91 1.04 6.13
C ILE A 26 7.37 -0.19 5.38
N ARG A 27 8.51 -0.09 4.69
CA ARG A 27 9.07 -1.19 3.91
C ARG A 27 10.57 -1.31 4.14
N SER A 28 11.08 -2.55 4.12
CA SER A 28 12.51 -2.84 4.13
C SER A 28 13.18 -2.64 2.75
N TRP A 29 12.48 -2.05 1.79
CA TRP A 29 12.92 -1.86 0.42
C TRP A 29 12.35 -0.57 -0.17
N LEU A 30 13.03 -0.04 -1.19
CA LEU A 30 12.66 1.19 -1.88
C LEU A 30 11.79 0.91 -3.11
N PRO A 31 10.84 1.80 -3.45
CA PRO A 31 10.07 1.66 -4.68
C PRO A 31 11.00 1.77 -5.91
N PRO A 32 10.62 1.20 -7.06
CA PRO A 32 11.45 1.23 -8.26
C PRO A 32 11.63 2.64 -8.85
N GLN A 33 10.70 3.55 -8.55
CA GLN A 33 10.72 4.95 -8.98
C GLN A 33 9.90 5.82 -8.04
N LEU A 34 10.13 7.13 -8.08
CA LEU A 34 9.31 8.14 -7.39
C LEU A 34 9.03 9.33 -8.33
N PRO A 35 7.84 9.96 -8.23
CA PRO A 35 6.70 9.51 -7.43
C PRO A 35 6.03 8.27 -8.06
N LEU A 36 5.42 7.41 -7.24
CA LEU A 36 4.46 6.42 -7.73
C LEU A 36 3.07 7.06 -7.70
N LYS A 37 2.43 7.20 -8.85
CA LYS A 37 1.10 7.78 -8.99
C LYS A 37 0.06 6.70 -9.22
N ASP A 38 -1.14 6.91 -8.67
CA ASP A 38 -2.27 5.98 -8.81
C ASP A 38 -1.93 4.53 -8.40
N LEU A 39 -1.19 4.36 -7.29
CA LEU A 39 -0.88 3.06 -6.72
C LEU A 39 -2.14 2.50 -6.04
N LEU A 40 -2.58 1.34 -6.49
CA LEU A 40 -3.73 0.64 -5.93
C LEU A 40 -3.34 -0.09 -4.63
N ILE A 41 -3.97 0.28 -3.53
CA ILE A 41 -3.82 -0.41 -2.26
C ILE A 41 -4.77 -1.59 -2.22
N VAL A 42 -4.20 -2.78 -2.06
CA VAL A 42 -4.92 -4.04 -1.89
C VAL A 42 -4.71 -4.52 -0.46
N GLU A 43 -5.79 -4.64 0.30
CA GLU A 43 -5.74 -5.19 1.66
C GLU A 43 -5.89 -6.70 1.64
N ASN A 44 -5.06 -7.40 2.40
CA ASN A 44 -5.03 -8.87 2.50
C ASN A 44 -4.80 -9.33 3.95
N GLN A 45 -4.89 -10.63 4.24
CA GLN A 45 -4.90 -11.15 5.61
C GLN A 45 -3.50 -11.46 6.15
N ASN A 46 -2.57 -11.88 5.30
CA ASN A 46 -1.28 -12.43 5.70
C ASN A 46 -0.09 -11.73 5.02
N TYR A 47 1.09 -11.79 5.63
CA TYR A 47 2.30 -11.29 4.97
C TYR A 47 2.72 -12.22 3.83
N LEU A 48 2.80 -11.67 2.61
CA LEU A 48 3.31 -12.35 1.41
C LEU A 48 4.84 -12.25 1.40
N SER A 49 5.51 -13.32 1.79
CA SER A 49 6.93 -13.34 2.20
C SER A 49 7.83 -14.12 1.26
N GLU A 50 7.27 -14.97 0.41
CA GLU A 50 7.97 -15.75 -0.62
C GLU A 50 7.66 -15.25 -2.02
N ASP A 51 8.57 -15.47 -2.97
CA ASP A 51 8.31 -15.11 -4.36
C ASP A 51 7.17 -15.97 -4.92
N GLY A 52 6.24 -15.33 -5.62
CA GLY A 52 5.02 -15.99 -6.09
C GLY A 52 3.88 -16.09 -5.07
N ASP A 53 4.07 -15.65 -3.83
CA ASP A 53 2.98 -15.60 -2.84
C ASP A 53 1.82 -14.72 -3.35
N GLU A 54 0.62 -15.29 -3.29
CA GLU A 54 -0.64 -14.63 -3.61
C GLU A 54 -1.77 -15.11 -2.70
N GLU A 55 -2.74 -14.25 -2.42
CA GLU A 55 -3.94 -14.62 -1.68
C GLU A 55 -5.14 -13.70 -2.01
N PRO A 56 -6.37 -14.10 -1.63
CA PRO A 56 -7.55 -13.23 -1.61
C PRO A 56 -7.30 -11.90 -0.90
N GLY A 57 -7.54 -10.80 -1.62
CA GLY A 57 -7.50 -9.45 -1.07
C GLY A 57 -8.61 -8.57 -1.65
N ILE A 58 -8.70 -7.36 -1.13
CA ILE A 58 -9.68 -6.35 -1.54
C ILE A 58 -8.96 -5.05 -1.91
N ALA A 59 -9.27 -4.47 -3.06
CA ALA A 59 -8.79 -3.14 -3.41
C ALA A 59 -9.59 -2.07 -2.63
N VAL A 60 -8.90 -1.13 -2.00
CA VAL A 60 -9.51 -0.19 -1.02
C VAL A 60 -9.25 1.29 -1.29
N ALA A 61 -8.10 1.65 -1.89
CA ALA A 61 -7.79 3.02 -2.26
C ALA A 61 -6.82 3.10 -3.45
N LEU A 62 -6.88 4.18 -4.22
CA LEU A 62 -5.74 4.67 -5.00
C LEU A 62 -4.98 5.71 -4.17
N VAL A 63 -3.66 5.65 -4.18
CA VAL A 63 -2.80 6.61 -3.49
C VAL A 63 -1.64 7.03 -4.37
N ASP A 64 -0.97 8.10 -3.98
CA ASP A 64 0.35 8.44 -4.48
C ASP A 64 1.41 8.12 -3.41
N ILE A 65 2.59 7.67 -3.84
CA ILE A 65 3.79 7.64 -3.02
C ILE A 65 4.69 8.77 -3.50
N GLU A 66 4.82 9.81 -2.69
CA GLU A 66 5.43 11.08 -3.09
C GLU A 66 6.95 11.09 -2.89
N SER A 67 7.39 10.62 -1.73
CA SER A 67 8.79 10.54 -1.35
C SER A 67 9.05 9.34 -0.43
N VAL A 68 10.32 9.03 -0.24
CA VAL A 68 10.77 8.00 0.71
C VAL A 68 11.95 8.56 1.50
N HIS A 69 11.99 8.27 2.79
CA HIS A 69 13.09 8.58 3.70
C HIS A 69 13.30 7.44 4.70
N ASP A 70 14.42 7.47 5.42
CA ASP A 70 14.66 6.53 6.51
C ASP A 70 13.56 6.66 7.56
N TRP A 71 12.96 5.54 7.97
CA TRP A 71 11.89 5.60 8.96
C TRP A 71 12.42 6.11 10.30
N ARG A 72 11.67 7.00 10.94
CA ARG A 72 12.04 7.64 12.21
C ARG A 72 11.20 7.15 13.37
N GLU A 73 11.75 7.20 14.58
CA GLU A 73 11.07 6.73 15.80
C GLU A 73 9.83 7.56 16.15
N ASP A 74 9.81 8.85 15.81
CA ASP A 74 8.67 9.76 15.97
C ASP A 74 7.55 9.52 14.95
N GLU A 75 7.72 8.59 14.00
CA GLU A 75 6.77 8.31 12.93
C GLU A 75 5.95 7.03 13.15
N VAL A 76 6.09 6.37 14.31
CA VAL A 76 5.37 5.13 14.64
C VAL A 76 3.86 5.31 14.55
N GLU A 77 3.34 6.43 15.05
CA GLU A 77 1.90 6.74 15.01
C GLU A 77 1.39 6.98 13.59
N ALA A 78 2.12 7.79 12.79
CA ALA A 78 1.78 8.08 11.40
C ALA A 78 1.82 6.81 10.51
N ALA A 79 2.67 5.85 10.88
CA ALA A 79 2.76 4.54 10.26
C ALA A 79 1.76 3.52 10.83
N THR A 80 0.98 3.86 11.86
CA THR A 80 0.14 2.94 12.65
C THR A 80 0.86 1.65 13.05
N ALA A 81 2.17 1.75 13.30
CA ALA A 81 3.03 0.65 13.63
C ALA A 81 3.05 0.41 15.15
N SER A 82 3.48 -0.78 15.57
CA SER A 82 3.63 -1.13 16.99
C SER A 82 5.00 -0.76 17.58
N TYR A 83 6.03 -0.65 16.74
CA TYR A 83 7.39 -0.29 17.14
C TYR A 83 8.16 0.26 15.95
N TRP A 84 9.24 0.99 16.20
CA TRP A 84 10.21 1.44 15.18
C TRP A 84 11.44 0.53 15.11
N ALA A 85 12.03 0.38 13.92
CA ALA A 85 13.30 -0.30 13.74
C ALA A 85 14.16 0.32 12.63
N THR A 86 15.48 0.27 12.81
CA THR A 86 16.46 0.68 11.79
C THR A 86 16.43 -0.25 10.57
N GLY A 87 16.85 0.27 9.40
CA GLY A 87 16.88 -0.46 8.13
C GLY A 87 15.54 -0.51 7.39
N TYR A 88 14.55 0.25 7.84
CA TYR A 88 13.25 0.42 7.20
C TYR A 88 13.10 1.85 6.66
N TYR A 89 12.30 1.97 5.62
CA TYR A 89 11.99 3.23 4.95
C TYR A 89 10.52 3.57 5.11
N ALA A 90 10.25 4.85 5.37
CA ALA A 90 8.92 5.42 5.38
C ALA A 90 8.57 5.94 3.97
N TRP A 91 7.55 5.34 3.37
CA TRP A 91 6.97 5.77 2.11
C TRP A 91 5.84 6.75 2.41
N VAL A 92 6.01 8.00 1.96
CA VAL A 92 5.05 9.07 2.23
C VAL A 92 3.84 8.93 1.31
N ILE A 93 2.69 8.62 1.91
CA ILE A 93 1.42 8.44 1.21
C ILE A 93 0.74 9.81 1.09
N SER A 94 0.35 10.17 -0.13
CA SER A 94 -0.45 11.36 -0.40
C SER A 94 -1.58 11.07 -1.40
N ASN A 95 -2.46 12.06 -1.62
CA ASN A 95 -3.55 11.98 -2.60
C ASN A 95 -4.39 10.69 -2.50
N VAL A 96 -4.80 10.36 -1.27
CA VAL A 96 -5.63 9.18 -0.98
C VAL A 96 -7.01 9.36 -1.60
N ARG A 97 -7.39 8.40 -2.44
CA ARG A 97 -8.67 8.30 -3.14
C ARG A 97 -9.30 6.95 -2.82
N PRO A 98 -10.13 6.87 -1.76
CA PRO A 98 -10.81 5.63 -1.39
C PRO A 98 -11.70 5.14 -2.54
N LEU A 99 -11.77 3.83 -2.74
CA LEU A 99 -12.73 3.29 -3.70
C LEU A 99 -14.15 3.41 -3.13
N THR A 100 -15.13 3.71 -3.98
CA THR A 100 -16.55 3.79 -3.59
C THR A 100 -17.10 2.45 -3.12
N GLN A 101 -16.58 1.35 -3.68
CA GLN A 101 -16.88 -0.02 -3.30
C GLN A 101 -15.59 -0.87 -3.31
N PRO A 102 -15.40 -1.78 -2.33
CA PRO A 102 -14.31 -2.73 -2.37
C PRO A 102 -14.42 -3.64 -3.61
N ILE A 103 -13.28 -4.00 -4.18
CA ILE A 103 -13.20 -4.91 -5.33
C ILE A 103 -12.33 -6.10 -4.96
N ASP A 104 -12.86 -7.31 -5.09
CA ASP A 104 -12.10 -8.55 -4.87
C ASP A 104 -11.01 -8.70 -5.93
N VAL A 105 -9.77 -8.86 -5.48
CA VAL A 105 -8.58 -8.98 -6.34
C VAL A 105 -7.54 -9.91 -5.72
N MET A 106 -6.54 -10.33 -6.51
CA MET A 106 -5.36 -10.99 -5.96
C MET A 106 -4.38 -10.01 -5.34
N ALA A 107 -4.08 -10.24 -4.06
CA ALA A 107 -2.91 -9.70 -3.38
C ALA A 107 -1.67 -10.48 -3.82
N LYS A 108 -0.55 -9.78 -4.07
CA LYS A 108 0.72 -10.39 -4.48
C LYS A 108 1.89 -9.69 -3.81
N ARG A 109 3.00 -10.41 -3.70
CA ARG A 109 4.23 -9.85 -3.14
C ARG A 109 4.81 -8.70 -4.01
N LYS A 110 5.45 -7.72 -3.35
CA LYS A 110 6.05 -6.51 -3.96
C LYS A 110 5.02 -5.64 -4.69
N ILE A 111 5.48 -4.74 -5.56
CA ILE A 111 4.61 -4.02 -6.49
C ILE A 111 4.35 -4.94 -7.68
N TYR A 112 3.10 -5.01 -8.09
CA TYR A 112 2.65 -5.85 -9.21
C TYR A 112 1.59 -5.12 -10.02
N GLN A 113 1.23 -5.68 -11.18
CA GLN A 113 0.22 -5.11 -12.06
C GLN A 113 -1.10 -5.87 -11.93
N ILE A 114 -2.21 -5.13 -11.90
CA ILE A 114 -3.56 -5.69 -11.97
C ILE A 114 -4.30 -5.03 -13.13
N ASN A 115 -5.01 -5.83 -13.92
CA ASN A 115 -5.88 -5.35 -14.99
C ASN A 115 -7.34 -5.35 -14.51
N LEU A 116 -7.92 -4.17 -14.36
CA LEU A 116 -9.29 -3.99 -13.86
C LEU A 116 -10.13 -3.16 -14.83
N GLN A 117 -11.44 -3.15 -14.61
CA GLN A 117 -12.28 -2.08 -15.15
C GLN A 117 -11.82 -0.74 -14.57
N GLN A 118 -12.23 0.37 -15.19
CA GLN A 118 -11.90 1.67 -14.65
C GLN A 118 -12.51 1.79 -13.25
N LEU A 119 -11.69 2.21 -12.28
CA LEU A 119 -12.11 2.29 -10.89
C LEU A 119 -13.00 3.50 -10.69
N GLU A 120 -14.02 3.33 -9.86
CA GLU A 120 -14.86 4.42 -9.35
C GLU A 120 -14.31 4.85 -7.99
N ILE A 121 -13.98 6.15 -7.88
CA ILE A 121 -13.36 6.80 -6.72
C ILE A 121 -14.12 8.08 -6.37
#